data_AF-A0A0C3SFX5-F1
#
_entry.id   AF-A0A0C3SFX5-F1
#
_cell.length_a   1.000
_cell.length_b   1.000
_cell.length_c   1.000
_cell.angle_alpha   90.00
_cell.angle_beta   90.00
_cell.angle_gamma   90.00
#
_symmetry.space_group_name_H-M   'P 1'
#
loop_
_entity.id
_entity.type
_entity.pdbx_description
1 polymer ?
#
loop_
_entity_poly.entity_id
_entity_poly.type
_entity_poly.pdbx_seq_one_letter_code
_entity_poly.pdbx_strand_id
1 'polypeptide(L)'
;MLSRILRTSGARRTAFALRYVASKATNNIKPPSHTLPSASTLPPAKMRALISLYHNADRFITPATLSQSIDEAFIKKVDQYYSSNEISRSELEYDLKDRRALPRIGEGKEQLANKQIATDQRNIWSGQESVRENEVRSALFGMTGRGRPGWEVLEEEHERIQQHIRTDREAKEAAAQEA
;
A
#
# COMPACT_ATOMS: atom_id res chain seq x y z
N MET A 1 11.89 -43.57 45.29
CA MET A 1 10.41 -43.50 45.35
C MET A 1 9.95 -42.15 44.79
N LEU A 2 9.09 -42.23 43.77
CA LEU A 2 8.03 -41.29 43.38
C LEU A 2 8.38 -39.83 43.01
N SER A 3 8.41 -39.61 41.70
CA SER A 3 8.14 -38.38 40.96
C SER A 3 6.88 -37.64 41.39
N ARG A 4 6.88 -36.29 41.35
CA ARG A 4 5.67 -35.50 41.03
C ARG A 4 6.01 -34.26 40.19
N ILE A 5 5.51 -34.33 38.96
CA ILE A 5 5.32 -33.25 37.99
C ILE A 5 4.07 -32.47 38.42
N LEU A 6 4.13 -31.14 38.45
CA LEU A 6 2.93 -30.30 38.44
C LEU A 6 3.00 -29.36 37.23
N ARG A 7 2.33 -29.81 36.17
CA ARG A 7 1.72 -28.96 35.14
C ARG A 7 0.66 -28.11 35.83
N THR A 8 0.76 -26.79 35.74
CA THR A 8 -0.43 -25.94 35.85
C THR A 8 -0.60 -25.16 34.56
N SER A 9 -1.78 -25.42 34.00
CA SER A 9 -2.34 -25.04 32.72
C SER A 9 -2.57 -23.53 32.58
N GLY A 10 -2.31 -23.03 31.37
CA GLY A 10 -2.59 -21.66 30.96
C GLY A 10 -4.07 -21.30 31.07
N ALA A 11 -4.33 -20.15 31.68
CA ALA A 11 -5.63 -19.50 31.70
C ALA A 11 -5.88 -18.85 30.32
N ARG A 12 -6.77 -19.44 29.52
CA ARG A 12 -7.31 -18.81 28.32
C ARG A 12 -8.33 -17.75 28.76
N ARG A 13 -8.00 -16.48 28.54
CA ARG A 13 -8.97 -15.39 28.61
C ARG A 13 -9.94 -15.52 27.43
N THR A 14 -11.17 -15.97 27.68
CA THR A 14 -12.26 -15.85 26.70
C THR A 14 -12.78 -14.42 26.76
N ALA A 15 -12.50 -13.62 25.74
CA ALA A 15 -13.13 -12.32 25.56
C ALA A 15 -14.62 -12.53 25.31
N PHE A 16 -15.46 -11.87 26.12
CA PHE A 16 -16.89 -11.79 25.89
C PHE A 16 -17.13 -11.01 24.60
N ALA A 17 -17.66 -11.68 23.58
CA ALA A 17 -18.16 -11.02 22.39
C ALA A 17 -19.44 -10.25 22.78
N LEU A 18 -19.34 -8.93 22.85
CA LEU A 18 -20.50 -8.04 22.93
C LEU A 18 -21.28 -8.17 21.61
N ARG A 19 -22.42 -8.83 21.69
CA ARG A 19 -23.38 -8.99 20.59
C ARG A 19 -24.08 -7.64 20.39
N TYR A 20 -23.58 -6.81 19.48
CA TYR A 20 -24.23 -5.58 19.06
C TYR A 20 -25.49 -5.94 18.28
N VAL A 21 -26.67 -5.67 18.85
CA VAL A 21 -27.95 -5.86 18.17
C VAL A 21 -28.25 -4.59 17.39
N ALA A 22 -28.08 -4.63 16.07
CA ALA A 22 -28.45 -3.53 15.18
C ALA A 22 -29.98 -3.34 15.21
N SER A 23 -30.41 -2.19 15.72
CA SER A 23 -31.77 -1.70 15.61
C SER A 23 -32.15 -1.48 14.15
N LYS A 24 -33.32 -1.99 13.76
CA LYS A 24 -33.90 -1.84 12.43
C LYS A 24 -34.01 -0.36 12.06
N ALA A 25 -33.23 0.09 11.08
CA ALA A 25 -33.49 1.33 10.36
C ALA A 25 -34.53 1.02 9.26
N THR A 26 -35.64 1.74 9.26
CA THR A 26 -36.65 1.68 8.20
C THR A 26 -36.05 2.31 6.94
N ASN A 27 -35.80 1.49 5.93
CA ASN A 27 -35.35 1.93 4.62
C ASN A 27 -36.49 2.68 3.92
N ASN A 28 -36.48 4.01 4.05
CA ASN A 28 -37.19 4.88 3.12
C ASN A 28 -36.14 5.64 2.29
N ILE A 29 -35.31 4.89 1.57
CA ILE A 29 -34.35 5.45 0.60
C ILE A 29 -35.06 5.47 -0.74
N LYS A 30 -35.66 6.63 -1.04
CA LYS A 30 -36.07 7.01 -2.38
C LYS A 30 -34.82 6.95 -3.29
N PRO A 31 -34.86 6.27 -4.45
CA PRO A 31 -33.72 6.28 -5.36
C PRO A 31 -33.43 7.74 -5.77
N PRO A 32 -32.17 8.21 -5.69
CA PRO A 32 -31.85 9.55 -6.15
C PRO A 32 -32.10 9.62 -7.65
N SER A 33 -33.03 10.48 -8.05
CA SER A 33 -33.24 10.85 -9.43
C SER A 33 -31.92 11.35 -10.02
N HIS A 34 -31.47 10.76 -11.12
CA HIS A 34 -30.31 11.19 -11.89
C HIS A 34 -30.61 12.51 -12.61
N THR A 35 -30.74 13.60 -11.85
CA THR A 35 -30.55 14.95 -12.37
C THR A 35 -29.06 15.22 -12.24
N LEU A 36 -28.32 15.03 -13.33
CA LEU A 36 -26.90 15.38 -13.42
C LEU A 36 -26.78 16.88 -13.16
N PRO A 37 -26.14 17.34 -12.06
CA PRO A 37 -25.85 18.74 -11.89
C PRO A 37 -24.80 19.15 -12.93
N SER A 38 -25.24 19.86 -13.95
CA SER A 38 -24.38 20.58 -14.89
C SER A 38 -23.53 21.56 -14.08
N ALA A 39 -22.21 21.33 -14.05
CA ALA A 39 -21.17 22.13 -13.41
C ALA A 39 -21.04 22.06 -11.86
N SER A 40 -21.26 20.89 -11.23
CA SER A 40 -20.77 20.71 -9.85
C SER A 40 -19.34 20.19 -9.85
N THR A 41 -18.38 21.05 -9.50
CA THR A 41 -17.04 20.63 -9.09
C THR A 41 -17.18 19.51 -8.06
N LEU A 42 -16.58 18.35 -8.33
CA LEU A 42 -16.66 17.21 -7.42
C LEU A 42 -16.04 17.62 -6.07
N PRO A 43 -16.65 17.24 -4.93
CA PRO A 43 -16.04 17.46 -3.63
C PRO A 43 -14.60 16.90 -3.58
N PRO A 44 -13.65 17.57 -2.90
CA PRO A 44 -12.24 17.16 -2.88
C PRO A 44 -12.04 15.70 -2.45
N ALA A 45 -12.85 15.22 -1.51
CA ALA A 45 -12.84 13.82 -1.08
C ALA A 45 -13.14 12.83 -2.23
N LYS A 46 -14.06 13.18 -3.14
CA LYS A 46 -14.38 12.36 -4.32
C LYS A 46 -13.27 12.43 -5.37
N MET A 47 -12.61 13.58 -5.53
CA MET A 47 -11.47 13.72 -6.44
C MET A 47 -10.28 12.86 -5.98
N ARG A 48 -9.95 12.88 -4.69
CA ARG A 48 -8.94 11.98 -4.11
C ARG A 48 -9.28 10.51 -4.34
N ALA A 49 -10.53 10.12 -4.11
CA ALA A 49 -10.98 8.74 -4.35
C ALA A 49 -10.88 8.35 -5.83
N LEU A 50 -11.22 9.27 -6.74
CA LEU A 50 -11.10 9.05 -8.18
C LEU A 50 -9.64 8.86 -8.61
N ILE A 51 -8.71 9.64 -8.05
CA ILE A 51 -7.28 9.48 -8.33
C ILE A 51 -6.74 8.16 -7.78
N SER A 52 -7.16 7.77 -6.59
CA SER A 52 -6.85 6.45 -6.05
C SER A 52 -7.37 5.33 -6.95
N LEU A 53 -8.58 5.48 -7.51
CA LEU A 53 -9.13 4.54 -8.49
C LEU A 53 -8.30 4.51 -9.77
N TYR A 54 -7.92 5.68 -10.30
CA TYR A 54 -7.06 5.81 -11.47
C TYR A 54 -5.71 5.13 -11.25
N HIS A 55 -5.09 5.30 -10.09
CA HIS A 55 -3.84 4.61 -9.76
C HIS A 55 -3.97 3.09 -9.69
N ASN A 56 -5.17 2.58 -9.39
CA ASN A 56 -5.44 1.16 -9.36
C ASN A 56 -5.96 0.60 -10.69
N ALA A 57 -6.23 1.46 -11.68
CA ALA A 57 -6.86 1.07 -12.94
C ALA A 57 -6.02 0.07 -13.75
N ASP A 58 -4.69 0.13 -13.64
CA ASP A 58 -3.77 -0.84 -14.26
C ASP A 58 -4.04 -2.29 -13.83
N ARG A 59 -4.65 -2.49 -12.66
CA ARG A 59 -4.98 -3.81 -12.10
C ARG A 59 -6.41 -4.23 -12.41
N PHE A 60 -7.19 -3.43 -13.12
CA PHE A 60 -8.56 -3.79 -13.42
C PHE A 60 -8.61 -4.90 -14.46
N ILE A 61 -9.52 -5.83 -14.24
CA ILE A 61 -9.71 -6.97 -15.12
C ILE A 61 -10.46 -6.47 -16.36
N THR A 62 -9.80 -6.56 -17.51
CA THR A 62 -10.40 -6.30 -18.81
C THR A 62 -10.61 -7.63 -19.54
N PRO A 63 -11.48 -7.70 -20.57
CA PRO A 63 -11.65 -8.93 -21.34
C PRO A 63 -10.34 -9.48 -21.92
N ALA A 64 -9.40 -8.58 -22.26
CA ALA A 64 -8.08 -8.95 -22.76
C ALA A 64 -7.15 -9.52 -21.66
N THR A 65 -7.25 -9.02 -20.43
CA THR A 65 -6.41 -9.45 -19.29
C THR A 65 -7.04 -10.54 -18.42
N LEU A 66 -8.32 -10.89 -18.66
CA LEU A 66 -9.09 -11.83 -17.86
C LEU A 66 -8.44 -13.22 -17.80
N SER A 67 -8.11 -13.81 -18.96
CA SER A 67 -7.51 -15.16 -19.01
C SER A 67 -6.22 -15.22 -18.19
N GLN A 68 -5.32 -14.26 -18.40
CA GLN A 68 -4.06 -14.18 -17.68
C GLN A 68 -4.27 -13.99 -16.17
N SER A 69 -5.26 -13.19 -15.76
CA SER A 69 -5.59 -12.98 -14.35
C SER A 69 -6.14 -14.24 -13.67
N ILE A 70 -6.89 -15.08 -14.41
CA ILE A 70 -7.35 -16.38 -13.93
C ILE A 70 -6.15 -17.31 -13.74
N ASP A 71 -5.30 -17.45 -14.75
CA ASP A 71 -4.11 -18.31 -14.67
C ASP A 71 -3.19 -17.91 -13.51
N GLU A 72 -2.94 -16.61 -13.33
CA GLU A 72 -2.15 -16.11 -12.21
C GLU A 72 -2.77 -16.44 -10.84
N ALA A 73 -4.09 -16.27 -10.70
CA ALA A 73 -4.79 -16.50 -9.43
C ALA A 73 -4.81 -17.97 -9.01
N PHE A 74 -4.82 -18.89 -9.97
CA PHE A 74 -4.97 -20.33 -9.73
C PHE A 74 -3.66 -21.12 -9.81
N ILE A 75 -2.67 -20.71 -10.62
CA ILE A 75 -1.44 -21.47 -10.83
C ILE A 75 -0.34 -21.10 -9.81
N LYS A 76 -0.16 -19.80 -9.49
CA LYS A 76 1.00 -19.33 -8.67
C LYS A 76 0.94 -19.65 -7.17
N LYS A 77 -0.17 -20.22 -6.66
CA LYS A 77 -0.30 -20.53 -5.21
C LYS A 77 0.30 -21.88 -4.81
N VAL A 78 0.75 -22.69 -5.77
CA VAL A 78 1.23 -24.05 -5.52
C VAL A 78 2.69 -24.07 -5.07
N ASP A 79 3.51 -23.10 -5.50
CA ASP A 79 4.97 -23.14 -5.27
C ASP A 79 5.37 -22.84 -3.81
N GLN A 80 4.53 -22.13 -3.04
CA GLN A 80 4.84 -21.79 -1.64
C GLN A 80 4.72 -22.96 -0.66
N TYR A 81 4.03 -24.05 -1.03
CA TYR A 81 3.85 -25.21 -0.15
C TYR A 81 4.75 -26.40 -0.49
N TYR A 82 5.28 -26.47 -1.71
CA TYR A 82 6.09 -27.61 -2.18
C TYR A 82 7.56 -27.30 -2.43
N SER A 83 7.99 -26.04 -2.28
CA SER A 83 9.41 -25.75 -2.20
C SER A 83 9.94 -26.30 -0.87
N SER A 84 10.52 -27.49 -0.92
CA SER A 84 11.37 -28.02 0.14
C SER A 84 12.47 -26.98 0.37
N ASN A 85 12.28 -26.12 1.38
CA ASN A 85 13.26 -25.15 1.83
C ASN A 85 14.44 -25.88 2.48
N GLU A 86 15.16 -26.66 1.70
CA GLU A 86 16.42 -27.26 2.09
C GLU A 86 17.46 -26.15 2.08
N ILE A 87 17.67 -25.56 3.27
CA ILE A 87 18.72 -24.57 3.48
C ILE A 87 20.06 -25.27 3.26
N SER A 88 20.87 -24.74 2.34
CA SER A 88 22.19 -25.29 2.06
C SER A 88 23.05 -25.28 3.32
N ARG A 89 23.88 -26.30 3.52
CA ARG A 89 24.81 -26.37 4.65
C ARG A 89 25.68 -25.12 4.77
N SER A 90 26.15 -24.56 3.65
CA SER A 90 26.98 -23.35 3.63
C SER A 90 26.23 -22.13 4.17
N GLU A 91 24.93 -22.06 3.92
CA GLU A 91 24.06 -20.97 4.37
C GLU A 91 23.81 -21.08 5.88
N LEU A 92 23.60 -22.30 6.39
CA LEU A 92 23.51 -22.55 7.84
C LEU A 92 24.82 -22.20 8.58
N GLU A 93 25.97 -22.49 7.97
CA GLU A 93 27.27 -22.13 8.55
C GLU A 93 27.49 -20.61 8.59
N TYR A 94 27.00 -19.89 7.58
CA TYR A 94 27.02 -18.43 7.56
C TYR A 94 26.10 -17.84 8.64
N ASP A 95 24.86 -18.32 8.73
CA ASP A 95 23.89 -17.92 9.75
C ASP A 95 24.41 -18.16 11.18
N LEU A 96 25.11 -19.28 11.40
CA LEU A 96 25.73 -19.58 12.69
C LEU A 96 26.85 -18.61 13.04
N LYS A 97 27.66 -18.19 12.07
CA LYS A 97 28.72 -17.19 12.28
C LYS A 97 28.11 -15.83 12.64
N ASP A 98 27.09 -15.39 11.90
CA ASP A 98 26.37 -14.13 12.16
C ASP A 98 25.76 -14.13 13.58
N ARG A 99 25.14 -15.24 14.00
CA ARG A 99 24.59 -15.38 15.37
C ARG A 99 25.65 -15.36 16.46
N ARG A 100 26.84 -15.92 16.21
CA ARG A 100 27.95 -15.92 17.17
C ARG A 100 28.63 -14.57 17.31
N ALA A 101 28.59 -13.74 16.26
CA ALA A 101 29.12 -12.39 16.29
C ALA A 101 28.25 -11.41 17.09
N LEU A 102 26.99 -11.77 17.37
CA LEU A 102 26.08 -10.90 18.09
C LEU A 102 26.26 -10.95 19.61
N PRO A 103 26.07 -9.82 20.30
CA PRO A 103 26.10 -9.77 21.76
C PRO A 103 25.00 -10.67 22.34
N ARG A 104 25.39 -11.50 23.32
CA ARG A 104 24.53 -12.52 23.93
C ARG A 104 23.41 -11.91 24.82
N ILE A 105 23.55 -10.63 25.19
CA ILE A 105 22.62 -9.84 25.99
C ILE A 105 22.24 -8.61 25.15
N GLY A 106 20.97 -8.49 24.76
CA GLY A 106 20.44 -7.39 23.93
C GLY A 106 19.51 -7.86 22.79
N GLU A 107 18.90 -6.91 22.08
CA GLU A 107 17.93 -7.13 20.97
C GLU A 107 18.57 -7.61 19.64
N GLY A 108 19.77 -8.20 19.68
CA GLY A 108 20.49 -8.60 18.46
C GLY A 108 19.75 -9.63 17.59
N LYS A 109 18.82 -10.40 18.17
CA LYS A 109 18.00 -11.37 17.43
C LYS A 109 16.96 -10.72 16.52
N GLU A 110 16.43 -9.56 16.90
CA GLU A 110 15.44 -8.83 16.09
C GLU A 110 16.08 -8.22 14.84
N GLN A 111 17.35 -7.80 14.96
CA GLN A 111 18.12 -7.27 13.84
C GLN A 111 18.41 -8.33 12.75
N LEU A 112 18.61 -9.61 13.12
CA LEU A 112 18.81 -10.69 12.13
C LEU A 112 17.52 -11.07 11.40
N ALA A 113 16.38 -11.08 12.08
CA ALA A 113 15.09 -11.37 11.45
C ALA A 113 14.75 -10.31 10.37
N ASN A 114 15.08 -9.04 10.64
CA ASN A 114 14.94 -7.98 9.64
C ASN A 114 15.94 -8.10 8.48
N LYS A 115 17.14 -8.65 8.72
CA LYS A 115 18.18 -8.85 7.70
C LYS A 115 17.83 -9.99 6.73
N GLN A 116 17.21 -11.08 7.20
CA GLN A 116 16.76 -12.18 6.33
C GLN A 116 15.65 -11.76 5.37
N ILE A 117 14.78 -10.83 5.77
CA ILE A 117 13.79 -10.21 4.87
C ILE A 117 14.48 -9.34 3.81
N ALA A 118 15.61 -8.73 4.13
CA ALA A 118 16.37 -7.87 3.21
C ALA A 118 17.25 -8.65 2.20
N THR A 119 17.68 -9.87 2.51
CA THR A 119 18.62 -10.63 1.65
C THR A 119 18.01 -11.25 0.39
N ASP A 120 16.68 -11.36 0.31
CA ASP A 120 15.98 -11.82 -0.91
C ASP A 120 15.82 -10.69 -1.95
N GLN A 121 16.32 -9.49 -1.64
CA GLN A 121 16.34 -8.32 -2.53
C GLN A 121 17.79 -7.82 -2.74
N ARG A 122 18.65 -8.65 -3.29
CA ARG A 122 20.00 -8.21 -3.69
C ARG A 122 19.86 -7.19 -4.84
N ASN A 123 20.35 -5.96 -4.59
CA ASN A 123 20.44 -4.79 -5.48
C ASN A 123 19.22 -3.83 -5.59
N ILE A 124 18.48 -3.58 -4.52
CA ILE A 124 17.59 -2.41 -4.48
C ILE A 124 17.92 -1.59 -3.23
N TRP A 125 18.58 -0.45 -3.42
CA TRP A 125 18.58 0.61 -2.40
C TRP A 125 17.11 0.84 -2.00
N SER A 126 16.75 0.45 -0.78
CA SER A 126 15.39 0.52 -0.20
C SER A 126 14.24 0.11 -1.14
N GLY A 127 14.20 -1.16 -1.57
CA GLY A 127 13.02 -1.72 -2.25
C GLY A 127 11.75 -1.77 -1.38
N GLN A 128 11.91 -1.58 -0.07
CA GLN A 128 10.81 -1.35 0.86
C GLN A 128 11.01 -0.01 1.55
N GLU A 129 10.36 1.02 1.02
CA GLU A 129 10.20 2.26 1.76
C GLU A 129 9.44 1.96 3.05
N SER A 130 10.04 2.37 4.17
CA SER A 130 9.34 2.25 5.45
C SER A 130 8.03 3.05 5.41
N VAL A 131 7.06 2.69 6.25
CA VAL A 131 5.81 3.46 6.39
C VAL A 131 6.13 4.93 6.69
N ARG A 132 7.13 5.15 7.54
CA ARG A 132 7.64 6.48 7.86
C ARG A 132 8.19 7.22 6.64
N GLU A 133 8.98 6.57 5.79
CA GLU A 133 9.50 7.20 4.57
C GLU A 133 8.39 7.56 3.59
N ASN A 134 7.38 6.71 3.46
CA ASN A 134 6.20 7.01 2.65
C ASN A 134 5.43 8.23 3.18
N GLU A 135 5.24 8.34 4.49
CA GLU A 135 4.59 9.49 5.11
C GLU A 135 5.40 10.78 4.90
N VAL A 136 6.72 10.73 5.14
CA VAL A 136 7.62 11.87 4.90
C VAL A 136 7.56 12.31 3.44
N ARG A 137 7.58 11.36 2.50
CA ARG A 137 7.49 11.67 1.08
C ARG A 137 6.13 12.25 0.71
N SER A 138 5.04 11.74 1.29
CA SER A 138 3.73 12.32 1.07
C SER A 138 3.63 13.74 1.60
N ALA A 139 4.26 14.03 2.74
CA ALA A 139 4.23 15.34 3.36
C ALA A 139 5.08 16.36 2.59
N LEU A 140 6.25 15.95 2.11
CA LEU A 140 7.17 16.83 1.39
C LEU A 140 6.77 17.08 -0.06
N PHE A 141 6.26 16.06 -0.74
CA PHE A 141 6.04 16.10 -2.19
C PHE A 141 4.58 15.89 -2.59
N GLY A 142 3.66 15.75 -1.63
CA GLY A 142 2.24 15.46 -1.92
C GLY A 142 2.04 14.12 -2.65
N MET A 143 3.01 13.20 -2.56
CA MET A 143 2.94 11.91 -3.26
C MET A 143 2.18 10.87 -2.44
N THR A 144 1.37 10.08 -3.12
CA THR A 144 0.79 8.84 -2.63
C THR A 144 1.72 7.65 -2.90
N GLY A 145 1.57 6.56 -2.14
CA GLY A 145 2.49 5.42 -2.14
C GLY A 145 2.91 4.94 -3.53
N ARG A 146 4.16 4.47 -3.65
CA ARG A 146 4.86 4.18 -4.92
C ARG A 146 5.15 5.41 -5.79
N GLY A 147 5.25 6.60 -5.19
CA GLY A 147 5.66 7.82 -5.88
C GLY A 147 4.64 8.38 -6.87
N ARG A 148 3.36 8.06 -6.70
CA ARG A 148 2.30 8.58 -7.57
C ARG A 148 1.76 9.91 -7.03
N PRO A 149 1.59 10.96 -7.83
CA PRO A 149 1.18 12.27 -7.33
C PRO A 149 -0.23 12.24 -6.70
N GLY A 150 -0.42 12.95 -5.59
CA GLY A 150 -1.72 13.13 -4.95
C GLY A 150 -2.63 14.13 -5.70
N TRP A 151 -3.87 14.27 -5.21
CA TRP A 151 -4.82 15.25 -5.77
C TRP A 151 -4.32 16.68 -5.63
N GLU A 152 -3.75 17.00 -4.47
CA GLU A 152 -3.27 18.34 -4.13
C GLU A 152 -2.21 18.81 -5.13
N VAL A 153 -1.25 17.94 -5.44
CA VAL A 153 -0.19 18.20 -6.44
C VAL A 153 -0.78 18.43 -7.83
N LEU A 154 -1.80 17.65 -8.21
CA LEU A 154 -2.46 17.77 -9.50
C LEU A 154 -3.29 19.05 -9.61
N GLU A 155 -3.91 19.47 -8.52
CA GLU A 155 -4.67 20.72 -8.42
C GLU A 155 -3.73 21.93 -8.57
N GLU A 156 -2.61 21.95 -7.85
CA GLU A 156 -1.59 23.01 -7.94
C GLU A 156 -0.98 23.12 -9.36
N GLU A 157 -0.60 21.99 -9.96
CA GLU A 157 -0.04 22.00 -11.32
C GLU A 157 -1.10 22.36 -12.37
N HIS A 158 -2.36 21.98 -12.16
CA HIS A 158 -3.45 22.42 -13.04
C HIS A 158 -3.57 23.95 -13.04
N GLU A 159 -3.56 24.59 -11.87
CA GLU A 159 -3.63 26.05 -11.77
C GLU A 159 -2.43 26.73 -12.42
N ARG A 160 -1.23 26.20 -12.19
CA ARG A 160 0.01 26.71 -12.78
C ARG A 160 -0.03 26.65 -14.31
N ILE A 161 -0.45 25.52 -14.87
CA ILE A 161 -0.58 25.35 -16.33
C ILE A 161 -1.62 26.31 -16.89
N GLN A 162 -2.76 26.48 -16.22
CA GLN A 162 -3.80 27.44 -16.65
C GLN A 162 -3.28 28.88 -16.66
N GLN A 163 -2.48 29.27 -15.67
CA GLN A 163 -1.84 30.60 -15.65
C GLN A 163 -0.89 30.78 -16.83
N HIS A 164 -0.01 29.80 -17.10
CA HIS A 164 0.90 29.84 -18.25
C HIS A 164 0.15 29.93 -19.59
N ILE A 165 -0.94 29.17 -19.76
CA ILE A 165 -1.76 29.24 -20.97
C ILE A 165 -2.36 30.64 -21.17
N ARG A 166 -2.80 31.29 -20.07
CA ARG A 166 -3.35 32.65 -20.13
C ARG A 166 -2.27 33.67 -20.51
N THR A 167 -1.12 33.65 -19.86
CA THR A 167 -0.02 34.57 -20.16
C THR A 167 0.50 34.40 -21.59
N ASP A 168 0.62 33.17 -22.06
CA ASP A 168 1.06 32.88 -23.43
C ASP A 168 0.05 33.39 -24.47
N ARG A 169 -1.25 33.30 -24.15
CA ARG A 169 -2.31 33.81 -25.01
C ARG A 169 -2.29 35.34 -25.06
N GLU A 170 -2.17 36.00 -23.92
CA GLU A 170 -2.07 37.47 -23.84
C GLU A 170 -0.82 37.97 -24.57
N ALA A 171 0.33 37.30 -24.42
CA ALA A 171 1.55 37.63 -25.13
C ALA A 171 1.41 37.49 -26.66
N LYS A 172 0.71 36.44 -27.12
CA LYS A 172 0.40 36.27 -28.55
C LYS A 172 -0.55 37.34 -29.08
N GLU A 173 -1.56 37.72 -28.31
CA GLU A 173 -2.52 38.76 -28.68
C GLU A 173 -1.84 40.15 -28.72
N ALA A 174 -0.94 40.46 -27.79
CA ALA A 174 -0.14 41.68 -27.80
C ALA A 174 0.81 41.74 -29.01
N ALA A 175 1.52 40.65 -29.32
CA ALA A 175 2.40 40.57 -30.48
C ALA A 175 1.65 40.73 -31.82
N ALA A 176 0.37 40.34 -31.86
CA ALA A 176 -0.48 40.52 -33.04
C ALA A 176 -1.03 41.94 -33.21
N GLN A 177 -0.99 42.78 -32.16
CA GLN A 177 -1.44 44.18 -32.22
C GLN A 177 -0.30 45.16 -32.56
N GLU A 178 0.96 44.76 -32.37
CA GLU A 178 2.15 45.56 -32.72
C GLU A 178 2.65 45.31 -34.16
N ALA A 179 2.10 44.32 -34.88
CA ALA A 179 2.41 44.00 -36.27
C ALA A 179 1.38 44.58 -37.24
#